data_AF-A0A943QY78-F1
#
_entry.id   AF-A0A943QY78-F1
#
_cell.length_a   1.000
_cell.length_b   1.000
_cell.length_c   1.000
_cell.angle_alpha   90.00
_cell.angle_beta   90.00
_cell.angle_gamma   90.00
#
_symmetry.space_group_name_H-M   'P 1'
#
loop_
_entity.id
_entity.type
_entity.pdbx_description
1 polymer ?
#
loop_
_entity_poly.entity_id
_entity_poly.type
_entity_poly.pdbx_seq_one_letter_code
_entity_poly.pdbx_strand_id
1 'polypeptide(L)' 'MTRKIYGLLVDNESRCQHYHTELDIVALKCFECQKYYACYQCHDCLEKHSFRAYPCQLKQGKVLICGVCR' A
#
# COMPACT_ATOMS: atom_id res chain seq x y z
N MET A 1 11.50 -13.24 1.32
CA MET A 1 11.07 -12.62 0.05
C MET A 1 10.38 -11.31 0.39
N THR A 2 11.03 -10.18 0.14
CA THR A 2 10.49 -8.84 0.38
C THR A 2 9.28 -8.61 -0.53
N ARG A 3 8.11 -8.31 0.05
CA ARG A 3 6.90 -7.98 -0.72
C ARG A 3 7.14 -6.66 -1.46
N LYS A 4 6.93 -6.65 -2.78
CA LYS A 4 7.05 -5.44 -3.61
C LYS A 4 5.95 -4.44 -3.24
N ILE A 5 6.33 -3.19 -3.04
CA ILE A 5 5.42 -2.05 -2.80
C ILE A 5 5.43 -1.20 -4.05
N TYR A 6 4.24 -0.90 -4.58
CA TYR A 6 4.03 -0.08 -5.76
C TYR A 6 3.67 1.35 -5.37
N GLY A 7 4.00 2.30 -6.23
CA GLY A 7 3.61 3.70 -6.06
C GLY A 7 4.52 4.64 -6.82
N LEU A 8 4.23 5.93 -6.70
CA LEU A 8 5.00 7.00 -7.33
C LEU A 8 6.04 7.52 -6.34
N LEU A 9 7.31 7.50 -6.76
CA LEU A 9 8.46 7.91 -5.95
C LEU A 9 8.49 7.22 -4.57
N VAL A 10 8.30 5.89 -4.55
CA VAL A 10 8.29 5.10 -3.32
C VAL A 10 9.70 4.96 -2.78
N ASP A 11 9.90 5.30 -1.52
CA ASP A 11 11.18 5.13 -0.84
C ASP A 11 11.29 3.76 -0.12
N ASN A 12 12.38 3.58 0.63
CA ASN A 12 12.63 2.32 1.33
C ASN A 12 11.59 2.04 2.44
N GLU A 13 11.03 3.10 3.03
CA GLU A 13 10.08 3.07 4.15
C GLU A 13 8.62 3.08 3.69
N SER A 14 8.38 2.92 2.38
CA SER A 14 7.07 2.88 1.72
C SER A 14 6.34 4.22 1.58
N ARG A 15 6.99 5.34 1.90
CA ARG A 15 6.46 6.69 1.68
C ARG A 15 6.42 6.98 0.18
N CYS A 16 5.48 7.79 -0.27
CA CYS A 16 5.32 8.14 -1.70
C CYS A 16 5.19 9.64 -1.90
N GLN A 17 5.05 10.10 -3.14
CA GLN A 17 4.88 11.53 -3.44
C GLN A 17 3.61 12.16 -2.81
N HIS A 18 2.58 11.34 -2.53
CA HIS A 18 1.31 11.84 -1.98
C HIS A 18 1.35 11.95 -0.45
N TYR A 19 2.05 11.02 0.21
CA TYR A 19 2.17 10.90 1.66
C TYR A 19 3.64 10.61 1.99
N HIS A 20 4.33 11.62 2.53
CA HIS A 20 5.78 11.61 2.74
C HIS A 20 6.20 12.20 4.09
N THR A 21 5.46 11.88 5.13
CA THR A 21 5.84 12.19 6.52
C THR A 21 6.43 10.96 7.20
N GLU A 22 7.04 11.15 8.36
CA GLU A 22 7.55 10.06 9.21
C GLU A 22 6.49 9.05 9.64
N LEU A 23 5.19 9.38 9.50
CA LEU A 23 4.08 8.49 9.84
C LEU A 23 3.63 7.63 8.66
N ASP A 24 4.03 7.96 7.43
CA ASP A 24 3.53 7.35 6.20
C ASP A 24 4.30 6.07 5.81
N ILE A 25 4.56 5.22 6.80
CA ILE A 25 5.43 4.04 6.68
C ILE A 25 4.67 2.74 6.42
N VAL A 26 3.38 2.80 6.10
CA VAL A 26 2.55 1.60 5.92
C VAL A 26 2.04 1.52 4.49
N ALA A 27 2.29 0.38 3.84
CA ALA A 27 1.68 0.07 2.54
C ALA A 27 0.40 -0.75 2.69
N LEU A 28 -0.58 -0.41 1.85
CA LEU A 28 -1.93 -0.96 1.84
C LEU A 28 -2.05 -2.05 0.78
N LYS A 29 -2.57 -3.21 1.15
CA LYS A 29 -2.97 -4.23 0.17
C LYS A 29 -4.34 -3.88 -0.39
N CYS A 30 -4.48 -3.82 -1.71
CA CYS A 30 -5.79 -3.67 -2.34
C CYS A 30 -6.55 -5.01 -2.31
N PHE A 31 -7.83 -4.98 -1.93
CA PHE A 31 -8.69 -6.15 -1.87
C PHE A 31 -8.96 -6.77 -3.25
N GLU A 32 -8.96 -5.98 -4.31
CA GLU A 32 -9.27 -6.47 -5.65
C GLU A 32 -8.05 -7.10 -6.33
N CYS A 33 -6.95 -6.35 -6.47
CA CYS A 33 -5.78 -6.83 -7.20
C CYS A 33 -4.71 -7.50 -6.34
N GLN A 34 -4.88 -7.53 -5.01
CA GLN A 34 -4.00 -8.21 -4.06
C GLN A 34 -2.53 -7.70 -4.05
N LYS A 35 -2.25 -6.54 -4.65
CA LYS A 35 -0.94 -5.88 -4.64
C LYS A 35 -0.84 -4.85 -3.50
N TYR A 36 0.38 -4.55 -3.05
CA TYR A 36 0.64 -3.52 -2.04
C TYR A 36 1.00 -2.19 -2.67
N TYR A 37 0.39 -1.12 -2.20
CA TYR A 37 0.71 0.24 -2.62
C TYR A 37 1.08 1.09 -1.43
N ALA A 38 1.99 2.05 -1.63
CA ALA A 38 2.33 3.06 -0.64
C ALA A 38 1.08 3.78 -0.12
N CYS A 39 0.13 4.09 -1.00
CA CYS A 39 -1.18 4.64 -0.62
C CYS A 39 -2.25 4.33 -1.68
N TYR A 40 -3.50 4.64 -1.37
CA TYR A 40 -4.62 4.44 -2.30
C TYR A 40 -4.54 5.34 -3.55
N GLN A 41 -4.03 6.56 -3.43
CA GLN A 41 -3.86 7.45 -4.61
C GLN A 41 -2.79 6.92 -5.57
N CYS A 42 -1.71 6.35 -5.03
CA CYS A 42 -0.72 5.64 -5.85
C CYS A 42 -1.32 4.43 -6.57
N HIS A 43 -2.25 3.71 -5.95
CA HIS A 43 -2.99 2.64 -6.62
C HIS A 43 -3.81 3.20 -7.78
N ASP A 44 -4.64 4.20 -7.53
CA ASP A 44 -5.59 4.75 -8.51
C ASP A 44 -4.87 5.40 -9.70
N CYS A 45 -3.65 5.92 -9.51
CA CYS A 45 -2.82 6.42 -10.60
C CYS A 45 -2.19 5.31 -11.46
N LEU A 46 -1.96 4.11 -10.90
CA LEU A 46 -1.17 3.05 -11.55
C LEU A 46 -2.02 1.88 -12.07
N GLU A 47 -3.25 1.74 -11.61
CA GLU A 47 -4.16 0.67 -11.98
C GLU A 47 -5.37 1.21 -12.75
N LYS A 48 -6.07 0.32 -13.43
CA LYS A 48 -7.27 0.66 -14.23
C LYS A 48 -8.58 0.60 -13.42
N HIS A 49 -8.47 0.41 -12.11
CA HIS A 49 -9.59 0.34 -11.18
C HIS A 49 -9.23 1.12 -9.91
N SER A 50 -10.24 1.52 -9.15
CA SER A 50 -10.03 2.23 -7.89
C SER A 50 -9.63 1.28 -6.76
N PHE A 51 -8.96 1.82 -5.75
CA PHE A 51 -8.49 1.09 -4.60
C PHE A 51 -9.69 0.56 -3.82
N ARG A 52 -9.67 -0.75 -3.55
CA ARG A 52 -10.70 -1.41 -2.75
C ARG A 52 -10.13 -1.77 -1.39
N ALA A 53 -10.63 -1.13 -0.34
CA ALA A 53 -10.28 -1.47 1.03
C ALA A 53 -10.80 -2.86 1.40
N TYR A 54 -10.12 -3.50 2.35
CA TYR A 54 -10.57 -4.76 2.93
C TYR A 54 -11.82 -4.53 3.80
N PRO A 55 -12.88 -5.34 3.63
CA PRO A 55 -14.04 -5.29 4.53
C PRO A 55 -13.66 -5.59 5.98
N CYS A 56 -14.14 -4.78 6.93
CA CYS A 56 -13.82 -4.91 8.36
C CYS A 56 -14.24 -6.26 8.96
N GLN A 57 -15.24 -6.93 8.38
CA GLN A 57 -15.72 -8.22 8.84
C GLN A 57 -14.79 -9.38 8.46
N LEU A 58 -13.88 -9.17 7.50
CA LEU A 58 -12.97 -10.22 7.05
C LEU A 58 -11.69 -10.21 7.88
N LYS A 59 -11.47 -11.28 8.65
CA LYS A 59 -10.16 -11.58 9.24
C LYS A 59 -9.26 -12.18 8.16
N GLN A 60 -8.64 -11.32 7.36
CA GLN A 60 -7.61 -11.71 6.41
C GLN A 60 -6.21 -11.56 7.01
N GLY A 61 -5.22 -12.16 6.35
CA GLY A 61 -3.81 -12.10 6.78
C GLY A 61 -3.22 -10.68 6.69
N LYS A 62 -1.92 -10.57 6.40
CA LYS A 62 -1.24 -9.26 6.32
C LYS A 62 -1.85 -8.35 5.24
N VAL A 63 -2.86 -7.54 5.56
CA VAL A 63 -3.47 -6.55 4.65
C VAL A 63 -2.72 -5.21 4.66
N LEU A 64 -1.87 -5.02 5.67
CA LEU A 64 -0.92 -3.92 5.81
C LEU A 64 0.48 -4.49 5.96
N ILE A 65 1.48 -3.74 5.51
CA ILE A 65 2.89 -3.99 5.83
C ILE A 65 3.58 -2.68 6.20
N CYS A 66 4.46 -2.72 7.20
CA CYS A 66 5.30 -1.59 7.58
C CYS A 66 6.56 -1.58 6.70
N GLY A 67 6.85 -0.47 6.03
CA GLY A 67 8.04 -0.30 5.20
C GLY A 67 9.35 -0.29 5.98
N VAL A 68 9.31 0.05 7.27
CA VAL A 68 10.47 0.08 8.18
C VAL A 68 10.86 -1.33 8.65
N CYS A 69 9.90 -2.11 9.16
CA CYS A 69 10.19 -3.41 9.77
C CYS A 69 9.84 -4.64 8.92
N ARG A 70 9.20 -4.42 7.75
CA ARG A 70 8.75 -5.38 6.73
C ARG A 70 8.60 -6.85 7.18
#